data_AF-A0A4Z2DA80-F1
#
_entry.id   AF-A0A4Z2DA80-F1
#
_cell.length_a   1.000
_cell.length_b   1.000
_cell.length_c   1.000
_cell.angle_alpha   90.00
_cell.angle_beta   90.00
_cell.angle_gamma   90.00
#
_symmetry.space_group_name_H-M   'P 1'
#
loop_
_entity.id
_entity.type
_entity.pdbx_description
1 polymer ?
#
loop_
_entity_poly.entity_id
_entity_poly.type
_entity_poly.pdbx_seq_one_letter_code
_entity_poly.pdbx_strand_id
1 'polypeptide(L)'
;MLKSMDTMKPVRLLLWFSVYCIESIDQLLSKPNELCAKELSTVTTESINPKCTHVIRLKIPLPITPLTTVINREDEHNSKESSSSLIIQYDSNMINLLTILYQIVLPISYEYEPDLICLLIGSNNIENRLITSNCLAQILYLLNGLGKVVLVHGYSINEFFSNYSIQSLQEMSISMESMQITPSTKMKQIIQLIMQQNQHRWKCLNCF
;
A
#
# COMPACT_ATOMS: atom_id res chain seq x y z
N MET A 1 -25.75 -23.40 0.68
CA MET A 1 -24.60 -24.30 0.50
C MET A 1 -23.42 -23.67 1.24
N LEU A 2 -23.33 -23.95 2.56
CA LEU A 2 -22.28 -23.41 3.43
C LEU A 2 -20.99 -24.16 3.11
N LYS A 3 -20.00 -23.47 2.54
CA LYS A 3 -18.62 -23.99 2.48
C LYS A 3 -18.18 -24.26 3.92
N SER A 4 -17.88 -25.52 4.19
CA SER A 4 -17.01 -26.01 5.25
C SER A 4 -16.11 -24.89 5.79
N MET A 5 -16.22 -24.59 7.09
CA MET A 5 -15.16 -23.88 7.81
C MET A 5 -13.97 -24.82 7.85
N ASP A 6 -13.22 -24.84 6.74
CA ASP A 6 -11.95 -25.53 6.65
C ASP A 6 -11.08 -25.06 7.81
N THR A 7 -10.52 -26.04 8.51
CA THR A 7 -9.52 -25.87 9.54
C THR A 7 -8.42 -24.96 9.00
N MET A 8 -8.43 -23.69 9.43
CA MET A 8 -7.49 -22.69 8.94
C MET A 8 -6.08 -23.20 9.20
N LYS A 9 -5.34 -23.50 8.13
CA LYS A 9 -3.92 -23.82 8.23
C LYS A 9 -3.24 -22.70 9.02
N PRO A 10 -2.32 -23.04 9.94
CA PRO A 10 -1.65 -22.05 10.75
C PRO A 10 -0.84 -21.10 9.86
N VAL A 11 -1.04 -19.79 10.03
CA VAL A 11 -0.28 -18.75 9.33
C VAL A 11 1.16 -18.77 9.84
N ARG A 12 2.13 -19.03 8.97
CA ARG A 12 3.54 -19.11 9.30
C ARG A 12 4.28 -17.84 8.89
N LEU A 13 3.91 -17.30 7.73
CA LEU A 13 4.53 -16.13 7.11
C LEU A 13 3.51 -14.99 6.99
N LEU A 14 3.80 -13.87 7.65
CA LEU A 14 2.96 -12.67 7.62
C LEU A 14 3.74 -11.51 6.99
N LEU A 15 3.18 -10.95 5.92
CA LEU A 15 3.64 -9.69 5.35
C LEU A 15 2.74 -8.55 5.80
N TRP A 16 3.28 -7.66 6.62
CA TRP A 16 2.62 -6.43 7.06
C TRP A 16 3.05 -5.26 6.17
N PHE A 17 2.11 -4.74 5.39
CA PHE A 17 2.32 -3.58 4.54
C PHE A 17 1.64 -2.36 5.15
N SER A 18 2.35 -1.23 5.24
CA SER A 18 1.75 0.03 5.67
C SER A 18 2.18 1.19 4.77
N VAL A 19 1.22 1.89 4.18
CA VAL A 19 1.46 3.13 3.44
C VAL A 19 1.44 4.30 4.41
N TYR A 20 2.40 5.21 4.28
CA TYR A 20 2.42 6.47 5.00
C TYR A 20 2.82 7.60 4.06
N CYS A 21 2.43 8.80 4.40
CA CYS A 21 2.70 9.96 3.58
C CYS A 21 3.98 10.70 3.99
N ILE A 22 4.67 11.27 3.00
CA ILE A 22 5.82 12.13 3.23
C ILE A 22 5.64 13.48 2.52
N GLU A 23 6.15 14.54 3.14
CA GLU A 23 6.11 15.89 2.58
C GLU A 23 7.41 16.22 1.82
N SER A 24 8.55 15.72 2.31
CA SER A 24 9.86 15.88 1.68
C SER A 24 10.66 14.58 1.69
N ILE A 25 11.48 14.39 0.65
CA ILE A 25 12.46 13.30 0.56
C ILE A 25 13.52 13.42 1.66
N ASP A 26 13.83 14.64 2.10
CA ASP A 26 14.81 14.87 3.18
C ASP A 26 14.38 14.19 4.49
N GLN A 27 13.07 14.09 4.74
CA GLN A 27 12.53 13.35 5.89
C GLN A 27 12.91 11.87 5.83
N LEU A 28 12.92 11.27 4.64
CA LEU A 28 13.34 9.88 4.44
C LEU A 28 14.85 9.71 4.63
N LEU A 29 15.65 10.64 4.12
CA LEU A 29 17.10 10.62 4.27
C LEU A 29 17.52 10.73 5.74
N SER A 30 16.73 11.45 6.55
CA SER A 30 16.96 11.52 8.00
C SER A 30 16.65 10.22 8.74
N LYS A 31 15.89 9.29 8.13
CA LYS A 31 15.42 8.04 8.74
C LYS A 31 15.49 6.86 7.75
N PRO A 32 16.68 6.46 7.27
CA PRO A 32 16.82 5.37 6.30
C PRO A 32 16.27 4.04 6.83
N ASN A 33 16.32 3.84 8.15
CA ASN A 33 15.74 2.69 8.83
C ASN A 33 14.22 2.56 8.63
N GLU A 34 13.50 3.59 8.21
CA GLU A 34 12.07 3.50 7.90
C GLU A 34 11.79 2.97 6.49
N LEU A 35 12.80 2.95 5.61
CA LEU A 35 12.72 2.41 4.25
C LEU A 35 13.02 0.90 4.20
N CYS A 36 13.70 0.38 5.22
CA CYS A 36 14.02 -1.04 5.30
C CYS A 36 12.78 -1.87 5.65
N ALA A 37 12.60 -3.00 4.97
CA ALA A 37 11.76 -4.07 5.48
C ALA A 37 12.32 -4.53 6.83
N LYS A 38 11.46 -4.64 7.84
CA LYS A 38 11.85 -5.04 9.21
C LYS A 38 11.21 -6.34 9.59
N GLU A 39 11.98 -7.25 10.14
CA GLU A 39 11.45 -8.42 10.81
C GLU A 39 10.93 -8.01 12.19
N LEU A 40 9.65 -8.26 12.48
CA LEU A 40 9.01 -7.75 13.70
C LEU A 40 9.19 -8.67 14.92
N SER A 41 9.52 -9.95 14.72
CA SER A 41 10.05 -10.91 15.73
C SER A 41 9.80 -12.34 15.25
N THR A 42 10.71 -13.25 15.55
CA THR A 42 10.48 -14.71 15.57
C THR A 42 10.04 -15.09 16.99
N VAL A 43 8.79 -15.53 17.19
CA VAL A 43 8.40 -16.04 18.51
C VAL A 43 8.98 -17.44 18.65
N THR A 44 10.00 -17.59 19.49
CA THR A 44 10.58 -18.88 19.87
C THR A 44 9.54 -19.74 20.61
N THR A 45 9.56 -21.02 20.23
CA THR A 45 8.60 -22.06 20.53
C THR A 45 8.64 -22.52 21.98
N GLU A 46 7.65 -22.14 22.79
CA GLU A 46 7.29 -22.86 24.03
C GLU A 46 5.77 -22.98 24.25
N SER A 47 4.92 -22.70 23.25
CA SER A 47 3.47 -22.89 23.43
C SER A 47 2.84 -23.67 22.28
N ILE A 48 1.96 -24.60 22.63
CA ILE A 48 1.29 -25.63 21.81
C ILE A 48 0.36 -25.06 20.71
N ASN A 49 0.20 -23.74 20.62
CA ASN A 49 -0.63 -23.10 19.58
C ASN A 49 0.19 -22.67 18.37
N PRO A 50 -0.37 -22.75 17.16
CA PRO A 50 0.31 -22.26 15.97
C PRO A 50 0.53 -20.75 16.06
N LYS A 51 1.78 -20.38 16.34
CA LYS A 51 2.23 -19.00 16.39
C LYS A 51 2.76 -18.61 15.01
N CYS A 52 2.43 -17.40 14.57
CA CYS A 52 3.05 -16.80 13.41
C CYS A 52 4.57 -16.79 13.63
N THR A 53 5.31 -17.47 12.76
CA THR A 53 6.73 -17.74 12.97
C THR A 53 7.62 -16.64 12.42
N HIS A 54 7.17 -15.92 11.39
CA HIS A 54 7.96 -14.88 10.75
C HIS A 54 7.06 -13.74 10.27
N VAL A 55 7.34 -12.53 10.73
CA VAL A 55 6.58 -11.32 10.38
C VAL A 55 7.51 -10.31 9.75
N ILE A 56 7.24 -9.94 8.51
CA ILE A 56 7.96 -8.86 7.82
C ILE A 56 7.06 -7.65 7.72
N ARG A 57 7.56 -6.50 8.17
CA ARG A 57 6.93 -5.20 7.99
C ARG A 57 7.61 -4.43 6.87
N LEU A 58 6.84 -4.04 5.87
CA LEU A 58 7.22 -3.12 4.82
C LEU A 58 6.47 -1.80 5.00
N LYS A 59 7.22 -0.71 5.20
CA LYS A 59 6.69 0.65 5.25
C LYS A 59 6.91 1.33 3.91
N ILE A 60 5.86 1.93 3.36
CA ILE A 60 5.84 2.46 2.01
C ILE A 60 5.57 3.96 2.07
N PRO A 61 6.60 4.80 1.82
CA PRO A 61 6.41 6.23 1.73
C PRO A 61 5.76 6.61 0.41
N LEU A 62 4.70 7.41 0.48
CA LEU A 62 4.06 8.04 -0.66
C LEU A 62 4.31 9.55 -0.61
N PRO A 63 4.96 10.15 -1.63
CA PRO A 63 5.15 11.59 -1.67
C PRO A 63 3.82 12.28 -1.90
N ILE A 64 3.38 13.12 -0.96
CA ILE A 64 2.24 14.00 -1.21
C ILE A 64 2.77 15.30 -1.80
N THR A 65 2.11 15.79 -2.85
CA THR A 65 2.12 17.22 -3.16
C THR A 65 1.17 17.92 -2.19
N PRO A 66 1.64 18.87 -1.36
CA PRO A 66 0.76 19.60 -0.47
C PRO A 66 -0.36 20.24 -1.31
N LEU A 67 -1.61 20.02 -0.89
CA LEU A 67 -2.75 20.72 -1.45
C LEU A 67 -2.49 22.20 -1.15
N THR A 68 -2.12 23.00 -2.14
CA THR A 68 -2.14 24.45 -2.00
C THR A 68 -3.60 24.82 -1.76
N THR A 69 -3.97 24.92 -0.49
CA THR A 69 -5.19 25.56 -0.07
C THR A 69 -5.06 27.02 -0.49
N VAL A 70 -5.49 27.34 -1.71
CA VAL A 70 -5.93 28.69 -2.05
C VAL A 70 -7.24 28.89 -1.27
N ILE A 71 -7.12 29.07 0.04
CA ILE A 71 -8.12 29.79 0.81
C ILE A 71 -7.65 31.24 0.77
N ASN A 72 -7.77 31.85 -0.41
CA ASN A 72 -7.94 33.29 -0.46
C ASN A 72 -9.38 33.51 0.02
N ARG A 73 -9.50 34.08 1.23
CA ARG A 73 -10.69 34.83 1.58
C ARG A 73 -10.78 35.99 0.58
N GLU A 74 -12.00 36.31 0.14
CA GLU A 74 -12.37 37.36 -0.84
C GLU A 74 -12.15 36.86 -2.29
N ASP A 75 -13.13 36.64 -3.16
CA ASP A 75 -14.52 37.08 -3.30
C ASP A 75 -15.33 36.07 -4.15
N GLU A 76 -16.66 36.20 -4.13
CA GLU A 76 -17.61 35.42 -4.93
C GLU A 76 -17.29 35.45 -6.44
N HIS A 77 -17.47 34.29 -7.10
CA HIS A 77 -17.42 33.98 -8.55
C HIS A 77 -16.17 33.27 -9.11
N ASN A 78 -16.08 31.94 -8.91
CA ASN A 78 -15.87 30.92 -9.98
C ASN A 78 -15.63 29.51 -9.40
N SER A 79 -16.62 28.62 -9.48
CA SER A 79 -16.64 27.30 -8.82
C SER A 79 -16.14 26.13 -9.68
N LYS A 80 -15.12 26.31 -10.55
CA LYS A 80 -14.67 25.23 -11.47
C LYS A 80 -13.20 24.78 -11.34
N GLU A 81 -12.33 25.52 -10.63
CA GLU A 81 -10.89 25.18 -10.57
C GLU A 81 -10.49 24.21 -9.44
N SER A 82 -11.34 24.02 -8.43
CA SER A 82 -11.06 23.14 -7.29
C SER A 82 -11.20 21.65 -7.62
N SER A 83 -12.05 21.27 -8.57
CA SER A 83 -12.32 19.86 -8.89
C SER A 83 -11.26 19.24 -9.81
N SER A 84 -10.68 20.01 -10.74
CA SER A 84 -9.67 19.52 -11.68
C SER A 84 -8.33 19.23 -11.02
N SER A 85 -7.90 20.10 -10.09
CA SER A 85 -6.66 19.93 -9.32
C SER A 85 -6.71 18.71 -8.40
N LEU A 86 -7.86 18.45 -7.77
CA LEU A 86 -8.08 17.24 -6.97
C LEU A 86 -7.99 15.97 -7.82
N ILE A 87 -8.65 15.92 -8.98
CA ILE A 87 -8.62 14.75 -9.89
C ILE A 87 -7.17 14.42 -10.33
N ILE A 88 -6.42 15.44 -10.75
CA ILE A 88 -5.01 15.26 -11.15
C ILE A 88 -4.15 14.73 -9.99
N GLN A 89 -4.42 15.14 -8.76
CA GLN A 89 -3.71 14.67 -7.58
C GLN A 89 -4.05 13.22 -7.23
N TYR A 90 -5.31 12.82 -7.33
CA TYR A 90 -5.73 11.41 -7.16
C TYR A 90 -5.05 10.51 -8.18
N ASP A 91 -5.01 10.92 -9.45
CA ASP A 91 -4.36 10.15 -10.51
C ASP A 91 -2.86 10.01 -10.25
N SER A 92 -2.19 11.08 -9.81
CA SER A 92 -0.76 11.04 -9.50
C SER A 92 -0.44 10.12 -8.32
N ASN A 93 -1.24 10.16 -7.25
CA ASN A 93 -1.06 9.30 -6.08
C ASN A 93 -1.31 7.83 -6.42
N MET A 94 -2.35 7.56 -7.22
CA MET A 94 -2.63 6.22 -7.71
C MET A 94 -1.47 5.66 -8.54
N ILE A 95 -0.94 6.46 -9.48
CA ILE A 95 0.23 6.08 -10.28
C ILE A 95 1.44 5.79 -9.38
N ASN A 96 1.74 6.66 -8.41
CA ASN A 96 2.88 6.47 -7.51
C ASN A 96 2.72 5.20 -6.65
N LEU A 97 1.51 4.93 -6.15
CA LEU A 97 1.21 3.75 -5.34
C LEU A 97 1.26 2.45 -6.15
N LEU A 98 0.71 2.45 -7.37
CA LEU A 98 0.82 1.31 -8.27
C LEU A 98 2.29 1.07 -8.66
N THR A 99 3.06 2.14 -8.91
CA THR A 99 4.49 2.02 -9.24
C THR A 99 5.24 1.28 -8.15
N ILE A 100 5.08 1.67 -6.88
CA ILE A 100 5.79 1.01 -5.78
C ILE A 100 5.26 -0.40 -5.52
N LEU A 101 3.97 -0.64 -5.77
CA LEU A 101 3.41 -1.97 -5.71
C LEU A 101 4.09 -2.90 -6.72
N TYR A 102 4.21 -2.48 -7.98
CA TYR A 102 4.83 -3.27 -9.04
C TYR A 102 6.36 -3.41 -8.89
N GLN A 103 7.06 -2.37 -8.44
CA GLN A 103 8.52 -2.35 -8.42
C GLN A 103 9.13 -2.85 -7.11
N ILE A 104 8.38 -2.79 -5.99
CA ILE A 104 8.89 -3.15 -4.67
C ILE A 104 8.03 -4.24 -4.03
N VAL A 105 6.73 -3.98 -3.86
CA VAL A 105 5.87 -4.83 -3.01
C VAL A 105 5.68 -6.20 -3.61
N LEU A 106 5.23 -6.28 -4.87
CA LEU A 106 4.97 -7.54 -5.54
C LEU A 106 6.25 -8.37 -5.66
N PRO A 107 7.40 -7.84 -6.14
CA PRO A 107 8.66 -8.59 -6.16
C PRO A 107 9.04 -9.18 -4.79
N ILE A 108 9.00 -8.37 -3.73
CA ILE A 108 9.27 -8.84 -2.37
C ILE A 108 8.27 -9.90 -1.93
N SER A 109 6.98 -9.71 -2.25
CA SER A 109 5.93 -10.65 -1.84
C SER A 109 6.04 -11.98 -2.57
N TYR A 110 6.42 -11.98 -3.85
CA TYR A 110 6.70 -13.20 -4.61
C TYR A 110 7.94 -13.93 -4.09
N GLU A 111 9.00 -13.20 -3.70
CA GLU A 111 10.19 -13.83 -3.10
C GLU A 111 9.92 -14.34 -1.67
N TYR A 112 9.04 -13.67 -0.92
CA TYR A 112 8.73 -14.02 0.47
C TYR A 112 7.68 -15.11 0.64
N GLU A 113 6.75 -15.27 -0.33
CA GLU A 113 5.65 -16.24 -0.31
C GLU A 113 4.78 -16.18 0.97
N PRO A 114 4.14 -15.05 1.28
CA PRO A 114 3.36 -14.90 2.51
C PRO A 114 2.08 -15.75 2.52
N ASP A 115 1.76 -16.38 3.66
CA ASP A 115 0.46 -17.03 3.87
C ASP A 115 -0.66 -16.00 4.07
N LEU A 116 -0.31 -14.87 4.68
CA LEU A 116 -1.21 -13.79 5.07
C LEU A 116 -0.55 -12.44 4.77
N ILE A 117 -1.31 -11.54 4.16
CA ILE A 117 -0.91 -10.17 3.87
C ILE A 117 -1.84 -9.23 4.64
N CYS A 118 -1.27 -8.47 5.57
CA CYS A 118 -1.98 -7.40 6.27
C CYS A 118 -1.71 -6.06 5.57
N LEU A 119 -2.73 -5.52 4.92
CA LEU A 119 -2.69 -4.23 4.26
C LEU A 119 -3.22 -3.16 5.22
N LEU A 120 -2.32 -2.32 5.75
CA LEU A 120 -2.68 -1.14 6.55
C LEU A 120 -2.69 0.10 5.66
N ILE A 121 -3.87 0.67 5.45
CA ILE A 121 -4.05 1.92 4.72
C ILE A 121 -4.57 2.97 5.67
N GLY A 122 -3.75 4.02 5.87
CA GLY A 122 -4.13 5.25 6.53
C GLY A 122 -4.38 5.12 8.04
N SER A 123 -3.62 5.88 8.83
CA SER A 123 -3.90 6.08 10.26
C SER A 123 -4.40 7.49 10.58
N ASN A 124 -4.57 8.34 9.56
CA ASN A 124 -5.06 9.71 9.71
C ASN A 124 -5.95 10.15 8.51
N ASN A 125 -6.76 11.19 8.73
CA ASN A 125 -7.77 11.68 7.77
C ASN A 125 -7.19 12.19 6.43
N ILE A 126 -5.90 12.52 6.38
CA ILE A 126 -5.24 13.07 5.18
C ILE A 126 -4.79 11.93 4.27
N GLU A 127 -4.23 10.84 4.83
CA GLU A 127 -3.83 9.64 4.09
C GLU A 127 -5.00 8.94 3.40
N ASN A 128 -6.19 8.96 4.02
CA ASN A 128 -7.40 8.34 3.47
C ASN A 128 -7.92 9.06 2.22
N ARG A 129 -7.66 10.36 2.06
CA ARG A 129 -8.09 11.13 0.89
C ARG A 129 -7.19 10.98 -0.32
N LEU A 130 -6.20 10.10 -0.29
CA LEU A 130 -5.22 9.96 -1.39
C LEU A 130 -5.41 8.67 -2.19
N ILE A 131 -6.11 7.69 -1.61
CA ILE A 131 -6.34 6.39 -2.22
C ILE A 131 -7.84 6.30 -2.56
N THR A 132 -8.16 6.16 -3.83
CA THR A 132 -9.55 5.95 -4.26
C THR A 132 -9.97 4.51 -3.99
N SER A 133 -11.28 4.26 -3.91
CA SER A 133 -11.81 2.90 -3.80
C SER A 133 -11.38 2.00 -4.96
N ASN A 134 -11.20 2.57 -6.16
CA ASN A 134 -10.73 1.85 -7.35
C ASN A 134 -9.26 1.46 -7.21
N CYS A 135 -8.41 2.37 -6.73
CA CYS A 135 -7.02 2.08 -6.43
C CYS A 135 -6.91 0.95 -5.39
N LEU A 136 -7.69 1.03 -4.31
CA LEU A 136 -7.75 -0.03 -3.30
C LEU A 136 -8.18 -1.37 -3.91
N ALA A 137 -9.23 -1.38 -4.74
CA ALA A 137 -9.71 -2.58 -5.39
C ALA A 137 -8.62 -3.24 -6.26
N GLN A 138 -7.84 -2.44 -7.00
CA GLN A 138 -6.71 -2.94 -7.78
C GLN A 138 -5.59 -3.52 -6.92
N ILE A 139 -5.23 -2.85 -5.82
CA ILE A 139 -4.21 -3.35 -4.87
C ILE A 139 -4.66 -4.68 -4.28
N LEU A 140 -5.90 -4.76 -3.78
CA LEU A 140 -6.44 -5.98 -3.19
C LEU A 140 -6.44 -7.14 -4.19
N TYR A 141 -6.83 -6.88 -5.44
CA TYR A 141 -6.80 -7.88 -6.50
C TYR A 141 -5.39 -8.42 -6.76
N LEU A 142 -4.40 -7.53 -6.86
CA LEU A 142 -3.01 -7.92 -7.09
C LEU A 142 -2.44 -8.72 -5.91
N LEU A 143 -2.79 -8.36 -4.67
CA LEU A 143 -2.32 -9.04 -3.47
C LEU A 143 -3.02 -10.39 -3.24
N ASN A 144 -4.29 -10.55 -3.67
CA ASN A 144 -5.02 -11.82 -3.55
C ASN A 144 -4.40 -12.95 -4.36
N GLY A 145 -3.63 -12.63 -5.43
CA GLY A 145 -2.86 -13.63 -6.16
C GLY A 145 -1.68 -14.23 -5.38
N LEU A 146 -1.31 -13.65 -4.25
CA LEU A 146 -0.11 -14.01 -3.48
C LEU A 146 -0.42 -14.80 -2.20
N GLY A 147 -1.56 -14.53 -1.58
CA GLY A 147 -1.94 -15.12 -0.30
C GLY A 147 -3.26 -14.54 0.21
N LYS A 148 -3.64 -14.89 1.44
CA LYS A 148 -4.86 -14.33 2.04
C LYS A 148 -4.63 -12.87 2.39
N VAL A 149 -5.44 -11.96 1.86
CA VAL A 149 -5.32 -10.53 2.17
C VAL A 149 -6.31 -10.14 3.25
N VAL A 150 -5.82 -9.48 4.29
CA VAL A 150 -6.62 -8.83 5.32
C VAL A 150 -6.36 -7.34 5.23
N LEU A 151 -7.42 -6.60 4.91
CA LEU A 151 -7.40 -5.15 4.98
C LEU A 151 -7.61 -4.72 6.43
N VAL A 152 -6.61 -4.05 7.01
CA VAL A 152 -6.69 -3.43 8.33
C VAL A 152 -6.86 -1.93 8.09
N HIS A 153 -8.05 -1.41 8.38
CA HIS A 153 -8.34 0.01 8.21
C HIS A 153 -8.56 0.68 9.57
N GLY A 154 -8.01 1.89 9.74
CA GLY A 154 -8.06 2.63 11.01
C GLY A 154 -9.36 3.40 11.29
N TYR A 155 -10.30 3.44 10.32
CA TYR A 155 -11.49 4.30 10.38
C TYR A 155 -12.76 3.64 9.78
N SER A 156 -13.86 4.41 9.75
CA SER A 156 -15.20 4.01 9.31
C SER A 156 -15.17 3.30 7.94
N ILE A 157 -15.62 2.04 7.96
CA ILE A 157 -15.69 1.10 6.83
C ILE A 157 -16.53 1.66 5.65
N ASN A 158 -17.44 2.59 5.91
CA ASN A 158 -18.46 3.00 4.95
C ASN A 158 -17.97 3.95 3.84
N GLU A 159 -16.83 4.63 4.00
CA GLU A 159 -16.37 5.60 3.00
C GLU A 159 -15.45 4.99 1.92
N PHE A 160 -14.93 3.78 2.15
CA PHE A 160 -13.87 3.20 1.33
C PHE A 160 -14.26 1.93 0.55
N PHE A 161 -15.21 1.16 1.09
CA PHE A 161 -15.65 -0.09 0.46
C PHE A 161 -16.66 0.20 -0.63
N SER A 162 -16.17 0.43 -1.84
CA SER A 162 -17.01 0.29 -3.02
C SER A 162 -17.27 -1.19 -3.29
N ASN A 163 -18.29 -1.48 -4.08
CA ASN A 163 -18.56 -2.85 -4.56
C ASN A 163 -17.32 -3.47 -5.24
N TYR A 164 -16.48 -2.65 -5.86
CA TYR A 164 -15.23 -3.11 -6.48
C TYR A 164 -14.23 -3.64 -5.46
N SER A 165 -14.06 -3.00 -4.30
CA SER A 165 -13.14 -3.49 -3.26
C SER A 165 -13.60 -4.82 -2.65
N ILE A 166 -14.93 -5.01 -2.53
CA ILE A 166 -15.52 -6.28 -2.08
C ILE A 166 -15.32 -7.36 -3.15
N GLN A 167 -15.56 -7.04 -4.42
CA GLN A 167 -15.31 -7.94 -5.55
C GLN A 167 -13.84 -8.38 -5.61
N SER A 168 -12.89 -7.46 -5.38
CA SER A 168 -11.47 -7.79 -5.27
C SER A 168 -11.22 -8.85 -4.21
N LEU A 169 -11.73 -8.63 -2.99
CA LEU A 169 -11.58 -9.56 -1.86
C LEU A 169 -12.24 -10.92 -2.10
N GLN A 170 -13.26 -10.95 -2.95
CA GLN A 170 -13.94 -12.18 -3.38
C GLN A 170 -13.29 -12.82 -4.61
N GLU A 171 -12.10 -12.36 -5.02
CA GLU A 171 -11.34 -12.87 -6.17
C GLU A 171 -12.12 -12.75 -7.50
N MET A 172 -13.08 -11.84 -7.57
CA MET A 172 -13.82 -11.58 -8.80
C MET A 172 -13.00 -10.72 -9.75
N SER A 173 -13.20 -10.90 -11.06
CA SER A 173 -12.52 -10.11 -12.07
C SER A 173 -12.95 -8.64 -11.99
N ILE A 174 -11.96 -7.75 -11.98
CA ILE A 174 -12.16 -6.31 -11.99
C ILE A 174 -11.73 -5.80 -13.35
N SER A 175 -12.49 -4.87 -13.92
CA SER A 175 -12.04 -4.15 -15.10
C SER A 175 -10.85 -3.27 -14.70
N MET A 176 -9.64 -3.71 -15.04
CA MET A 176 -8.45 -2.89 -14.91
C MET A 176 -8.37 -2.00 -16.15
N GLU A 177 -8.62 -0.72 -15.96
CA GLU A 177 -8.28 0.28 -16.96
C GLU A 177 -6.75 0.29 -17.11
N SER A 178 -6.28 0.16 -18.36
CA SER A 178 -4.87 0.26 -18.72
C SER A 178 -4.38 1.68 -18.45
N MET A 179 -3.87 1.93 -17.25
CA MET A 179 -3.26 3.21 -16.91
C MET A 179 -1.80 3.23 -17.33
N GLN A 180 -1.38 4.28 -18.05
CA GLN A 180 0.04 4.47 -18.38
C GLN A 180 0.77 4.94 -17.11
N ILE A 181 1.46 4.02 -16.45
CA ILE A 181 2.15 4.27 -15.17
C ILE A 181 3.46 5.02 -15.46
N THR A 182 3.42 6.35 -15.43
CA THR A 182 4.64 7.17 -15.45
C THR A 182 4.86 7.78 -14.06
N PRO A 183 5.74 7.21 -13.22
CA PRO A 183 5.96 7.72 -11.88
C PRO A 183 6.59 9.10 -11.89
N SER A 184 6.25 9.90 -10.87
CA SER A 184 6.89 11.19 -10.65
C SER A 184 8.40 11.05 -10.40
N THR A 185 9.18 12.10 -10.70
CA THR A 185 10.63 12.11 -10.42
C THR A 185 10.93 11.84 -8.95
N LYS A 186 10.13 12.41 -8.04
CA LYS A 186 10.22 12.15 -6.59
C LYS A 186 10.00 10.67 -6.28
N MET A 187 9.00 10.05 -6.91
CA MET A 187 8.72 8.64 -6.69
C MET A 187 9.85 7.73 -7.18
N LYS A 188 10.45 8.05 -8.34
CA LYS A 188 11.63 7.32 -8.84
C LYS A 188 12.79 7.36 -7.84
N GLN A 189 13.06 8.52 -7.25
CA GLN A 189 14.10 8.68 -6.22
C GLN A 189 13.78 7.86 -4.97
N ILE A 190 12.53 7.87 -4.50
CA ILE A 190 12.08 7.08 -3.35
C ILE A 190 12.28 5.59 -3.61
N ILE A 191 11.89 5.11 -4.79
CA ILE A 191 12.05 3.71 -5.17
C ILE A 191 13.53 3.31 -5.16
N GLN A 192 14.40 4.13 -5.74
CA GLN A 192 15.85 3.89 -5.72
C GLN A 192 16.38 3.79 -4.29
N LEU A 193 15.97 4.69 -3.39
CA LEU A 193 16.37 4.65 -1.99
C LEU A 193 15.88 3.36 -1.30
N ILE A 194 14.63 2.96 -1.53
CA ILE A 194 14.08 1.72 -0.96
C ILE A 194 14.86 0.51 -1.47
N MET A 195 15.14 0.44 -2.77
CA MET A 195 15.92 -0.66 -3.36
C MET A 195 17.31 -0.74 -2.74
N GLN A 196 18.04 0.38 -2.70
CA GLN A 196 19.38 0.44 -2.10
C GLN A 196 19.41 -0.03 -0.64
N GLN A 197 18.40 0.33 0.14
CA GLN A 197 18.29 -0.08 1.55
C GLN A 197 17.92 -1.55 1.74
N ASN A 198 17.32 -2.19 0.74
CA ASN A 198 16.75 -3.54 0.84
C ASN A 198 17.45 -4.60 -0.03
N GLN A 199 18.35 -4.20 -0.94
CA GLN A 199 19.03 -5.07 -1.91
C GLN A 199 19.80 -6.23 -1.27
N HIS A 200 20.36 -6.02 -0.07
CA HIS A 200 21.07 -7.07 0.67
C HIS A 200 20.15 -8.13 1.29
N ARG A 201 18.84 -7.83 1.42
CA ARG A 201 17.83 -8.73 2.00
C ARG A 201 17.01 -9.45 0.93
N TRP A 202 16.80 -8.82 -0.22
CA TRP A 202 15.90 -9.30 -1.26
C TRP A 202 16.62 -9.40 -2.60
N LYS A 203 16.69 -10.60 -3.14
CA LYS A 203 17.35 -10.85 -4.43
C LYS A 203 16.64 -10.15 -5.56
N CYS A 204 15.31 -10.04 -5.49
CA CYS A 204 14.47 -9.39 -6.49
C CYS A 204 14.77 -7.89 -6.66
N LEU A 205 15.47 -7.27 -5.70
CA LEU A 205 15.82 -5.84 -5.74
C LEU A 205 17.24 -5.57 -6.23
N ASN A 206 18.06 -6.61 -6.46
CA ASN A 206 19.46 -6.46 -6.93
C ASN A 206 19.58 -6.19 -8.44
N CYS A 207 18.47 -6.14 -9.18
CA CYS A 207 18.47 -6.14 -10.64
C CYS A 207 18.40 -4.75 -11.30
N PHE A 208 18.54 -3.65 -10.54
CA PHE A 208 18.35 -2.29 -11.05
C PHE A 208 19.40 -1.30 -10.56
#